data_AF-A0A2H0Y2Z0-F1
#
_entry.id   AF-A0A2H0Y2Z0-F1
#
_cell.length_a   1.000
_cell.length_b   1.000
_cell.length_c   1.000
_cell.angle_alpha   90.00
_cell.angle_beta   90.00
_cell.angle_gamma   90.00
#
_symmetry.space_group_name_H-M   'P 1'
#
loop_
_entity.id
_entity.type
_entity.pdbx_description
1 polymer ?
#
loop_
_entity_poly.entity_id
_entity_poly.type
_entity_poly.pdbx_seq_one_letter_code
_entity_poly.pdbx_strand_id
1 'polypeptide(L)' 'MFVLLDNIRSAWNVGSIFRTCDGAGVGKLYLTGYTPYPPRQDISKVALGAEENVPWEYHADPLKLIKKLKRQGIKIVAVE' A
#
# COMPACT_ATOMS: atom_id res chain seq x y z
N MET A 1 7.50 9.96 1.68
CA MET A 1 7.84 8.52 1.82
C MET A 1 6.80 7.70 1.10
N PHE A 2 7.20 6.57 0.49
CA PHE A 2 6.31 5.64 -0.20
C PHE A 2 6.37 4.27 0.48
N VAL A 3 5.24 3.57 0.52
CA VAL A 3 5.14 2.20 1.05
C VAL A 3 4.56 1.31 -0.03
N LEU A 4 5.10 0.10 -0.17
CA LEU A 4 4.60 -0.93 -1.10
C LEU A 4 4.28 -2.18 -0.31
N LEU A 5 3.06 -2.69 -0.47
CA LEU A 5 2.62 -3.97 0.07
C LEU A 5 2.55 -4.97 -1.07
N ASP A 6 3.43 -5.97 -1.03
CA ASP A 6 3.42 -7.07 -1.97
C ASP A 6 2.83 -8.31 -1.33
N ASN A 7 1.83 -8.90 -2.00
CA ASN A 7 1.28 -10.20 -1.64
C ASN A 7 0.87 -10.35 -0.15
N ILE A 8 0.35 -9.27 0.45
CA ILE A 8 -0.19 -9.31 1.81
C ILE A 8 -1.57 -9.93 1.78
N ARG A 9 -1.74 -11.11 2.39
CA ARG A 9 -3.01 -11.85 2.29
C ARG A 9 -4.14 -11.26 3.14
N SER A 10 -3.80 -10.72 4.31
CA SER A 10 -4.78 -10.31 5.33
C SER A 10 -5.33 -8.91 5.05
N ALA A 11 -6.64 -8.82 4.76
CA ALA A 11 -7.35 -7.54 4.66
C ALA A 11 -7.28 -6.73 5.97
N TRP A 12 -7.26 -7.41 7.11
CA TRP A 12 -7.10 -6.78 8.42
C TRP A 12 -5.72 -6.12 8.55
N ASN A 13 -4.64 -6.79 8.10
CA ASN A 13 -3.30 -6.20 8.09
C ASN A 13 -3.23 -5.02 7.12
N VAL A 14 -3.85 -5.12 5.95
CA VAL A 14 -3.91 -4.00 4.98
C VAL A 14 -4.58 -2.78 5.63
N GLY A 15 -5.73 -2.96 6.29
CA GLY A 15 -6.41 -1.86 6.99
C GLY A 15 -5.58 -1.25 8.12
N SER A 16 -4.89 -2.07 8.93
CA SER A 16 -3.97 -1.58 9.96
C SER A 16 -2.81 -0.77 9.36
N ILE A 17 -2.27 -1.20 8.22
CA ILE A 17 -1.19 -0.50 7.52
C ILE A 17 -1.68 0.84 6.93
N PHE A 18 -2.91 0.91 6.42
CA PHE A 18 -3.51 2.18 6.02
C PHE A 18 -3.50 3.19 7.19
N ARG A 19 -3.93 2.78 8.39
CA ARG A 19 -3.88 3.63 9.59
C ARG A 19 -2.47 4.05 9.97
N THR A 20 -1.51 3.13 9.90
CA THR A 20 -0.10 3.48 10.15
C THR A 20 0.41 4.48 9.12
N CYS A 21 0.05 4.32 7.84
CA CYS A 21 0.45 5.23 6.77
C CYS A 21 -0.11 6.64 6.97
N ASP A 22 -1.38 6.74 7.38
CA ASP A 22 -2.05 8.01 7.69
C ASP A 22 -1.35 8.74 8.85
N GLY A 23 -1.15 8.04 9.97
CA GLY A 23 -0.44 8.62 11.13
C GLY A 23 1.03 8.96 10.88
N ALA A 24 1.70 8.25 9.96
CA ALA A 24 3.11 8.48 9.60
C ALA A 24 3.30 9.51 8.47
N GLY A 25 2.22 10.06 7.89
CA GLY A 25 2.30 11.00 6.78
C GLY A 25 2.91 10.38 5.50
N VAL A 26 2.60 9.11 5.22
CA VAL A 26 3.02 8.44 3.98
C VAL A 26 2.34 9.12 2.79
N GLY A 27 3.14 9.52 1.79
CA GLY A 27 2.63 10.27 0.65
C GLY A 27 1.91 9.40 -0.40
N LYS A 28 2.26 8.12 -0.49
CA LYS A 28 1.53 7.15 -1.33
C LYS A 28 1.75 5.71 -0.88
N LEU A 29 0.68 4.91 -0.87
CA LEU A 29 0.68 3.48 -0.63
C LEU A 29 0.45 2.71 -1.95
N TYR A 30 1.28 1.73 -2.24
CA TYR A 30 1.11 0.85 -3.40
C TYR A 30 0.72 -0.54 -2.92
N LEU A 31 -0.30 -1.12 -3.55
CA LEU A 31 -0.77 -2.48 -3.27
C LEU A 31 -0.47 -3.34 -4.50
N THR A 32 0.10 -4.52 -4.31
CA THR A 32 0.54 -5.36 -5.43
C THR A 32 0.24 -6.84 -5.26
N GLY A 33 0.22 -7.57 -6.38
CA GLY A 33 -0.04 -9.00 -6.41
C GLY A 33 -1.44 -9.33 -5.90
N TYR A 34 -1.58 -10.33 -5.03
CA TYR A 34 -2.91 -10.69 -4.48
C TYR A 34 -3.34 -9.85 -3.25
N THR A 35 -2.59 -8.79 -2.92
CA THR A 35 -2.93 -7.92 -1.77
C THR A 35 -4.36 -7.38 -1.91
N PRO A 36 -5.26 -7.57 -0.92
CA PRO A 36 -6.60 -7.02 -1.01
C PRO A 36 -6.54 -5.50 -0.92
N TYR A 37 -7.46 -4.83 -1.62
CA TYR A 37 -7.48 -3.37 -1.73
C TYR A 37 -8.92 -2.83 -1.62
N PRO A 38 -9.12 -1.56 -1.20
CA PRO A 38 -10.43 -0.92 -1.20
C PRO A 38 -11.03 -0.77 -2.62
N PRO A 39 -12.36 -0.66 -2.79
CA PRO A 39 -13.39 -0.68 -1.76
C PRO A 39 -13.65 -2.10 -1.25
N ARG A 40 -13.44 -2.33 0.06
CA ARG A 40 -13.64 -3.63 0.70
C ARG A 40 -13.92 -3.44 2.19
N GLN A 41 -15.05 -3.95 2.67
CA GLN A 41 -15.58 -3.60 3.99
C GLN A 41 -14.70 -4.05 5.17
N ASP A 42 -14.03 -5.19 5.05
CA ASP A 42 -13.11 -5.71 6.07
C ASP A 42 -11.83 -4.86 6.20
N ILE A 43 -11.35 -4.25 5.11
CA ILE A 43 -10.29 -3.23 5.15
C ILE A 43 -10.82 -1.97 5.81
N SER A 44 -11.94 -1.43 5.32
CA SER A 44 -12.50 -0.15 5.81
C SER A 44 -12.81 -0.16 7.31
N LYS A 45 -13.34 -1.27 7.82
CA LYS A 45 -13.60 -1.46 9.27
C LYS A 45 -12.34 -1.27 10.12
N VAL A 46 -11.17 -1.61 9.59
CA VAL A 46 -9.88 -1.55 10.30
C VAL A 46 -9.15 -0.26 9.99
N ALA A 47 -9.24 0.23 8.75
CA ALA A 47 -8.60 1.45 8.27
C ALA A 47 -9.22 2.72 8.86
N LEU A 48 -10.49 2.69 9.28
CA LEU A 48 -11.20 3.81 9.93
C LEU A 48 -11.14 5.13 9.11
N GLY A 49 -11.26 5.03 7.78
CA GLY A 49 -11.22 6.19 6.87
C GLY A 49 -9.82 6.56 6.39
N ALA A 50 -8.76 5.93 6.92
CA ALA A 50 -7.39 6.15 6.44
C ALA A 50 -7.21 5.79 4.95
N GLU A 51 -8.01 4.86 4.42
CA GLU A 51 -8.01 4.49 3.00
C GLU A 51 -8.55 5.59 2.07
N GLU A 52 -9.26 6.57 2.62
CA GLU A 52 -9.76 7.75 1.91
C GLU A 52 -8.73 8.89 1.93
N ASN A 53 -7.91 8.97 2.99
CA ASN A 53 -6.94 10.04 3.20
C ASN A 53 -5.56 9.74 2.59
N VAL A 54 -5.10 8.48 2.69
CA VAL A 54 -3.79 8.07 2.17
C VAL A 54 -3.92 7.81 0.66
N PRO A 55 -3.24 8.57 -0.22
CA PRO A 55 -3.26 8.28 -1.64
C PRO A 55 -2.74 6.86 -1.89
N TRP A 56 -3.48 6.05 -2.63
CA TRP A 56 -3.05 4.69 -2.91
C TRP A 56 -3.38 4.25 -4.34
N GLU A 57 -2.66 3.24 -4.83
CA GLU A 57 -3.01 2.58 -6.09
C GLU A 57 -2.62 1.10 -6.08
N TYR A 58 -3.36 0.30 -6.86
CA TYR A 58 -3.08 -1.11 -7.05
C TYR A 58 -2.36 -1.37 -8.38
N HIS A 59 -1.36 -2.26 -8.35
CA HIS A 59 -0.68 -2.77 -9.54
C HIS A 59 -0.53 -4.30 -9.46
N ALA A 60 -0.96 -5.03 -10.48
CA ALA A 60 -0.87 -6.49 -10.48
C ALA A 60 0.59 -7.01 -10.44
N ASP A 61 1.53 -6.31 -11.07
CA ASP A 61 2.93 -6.72 -11.20
C ASP A 61 3.85 -5.78 -10.39
N PRO A 62 4.40 -6.25 -9.24
CA PRO A 62 5.28 -5.43 -8.41
C PRO A 62 6.59 -5.08 -9.12
N LEU A 63 7.11 -5.95 -10.00
CA LEU A 63 8.38 -5.73 -10.68
C LEU A 63 8.28 -4.60 -11.70
N LYS A 64 7.15 -4.51 -12.43
CA LYS A 64 6.89 -3.38 -13.34
C LYS A 64 6.85 -2.07 -12.58
N LEU A 65 6.15 -2.03 -11.44
CA LEU A 65 6.07 -0.85 -10.59
C LEU A 65 7.47 -0.46 -10.06
N ILE A 66 8.20 -1.40 -9.47
CA ILE A 66 9.55 -1.16 -8.93
C ILE A 66 10.49 -0.64 -10.02
N LYS A 67 10.47 -1.22 -11.22
CA LYS A 67 11.27 -0.73 -12.36
C LYS A 67 10.90 0.70 -12.74
N LYS A 68 9.61 1.04 -12.75
CA LYS A 68 9.13 2.41 -13.00
C LYS A 68 9.67 3.37 -11.93
N LEU A 69 9.53 3.04 -10.64
CA LEU A 69 9.98 3.89 -9.54
C LEU A 69 11.50 4.08 -9.54
N LYS A 70 12.28 3.02 -9.81
CA LYS A 70 13.75 3.11 -9.95
C LYS A 70 14.16 4.06 -11.08
N ARG A 71 13.49 4.04 -12.24
CA ARG A 71 13.76 4.98 -13.34
C ARG A 71 13.45 6.44 -12.97
N GLN A 72 12.58 6.66 -11.99
CA GLN A 72 12.29 7.99 -11.44
C GLN A 72 13.30 8.42 -10.37
N GLY A 73 14.37 7.64 -10.13
CA GLY A 73 15.39 7.93 -9.12
C GLY A 73 14.98 7.57 -7.70
N ILE A 74 13.88 6.83 -7.51
CA ILE A 74 13.41 6.42 -6.18
C ILE A 74 14.24 5.23 -5.69
N LYS A 75 14.87 5.40 -4.51
CA LYS A 75 15.58 4.33 -3.81
C LYS A 75 14.59 3.34 -3.22
N ILE A 76 14.84 2.05 -3.45
CA ILE A 76 14.01 0.95 -2.94
C ILE A 76 14.74 0.28 -1.78
N VAL A 77 14.02 0.08 -0.68
CA VAL A 77 14.46 -0.69 0.48
C VAL A 77 13.40 -1.75 0.74
N ALA A 78 13.81 -3.00 0.86
CA ALA A 78 12.93 -4.11 1.20
C ALA A 78 13.11 -4.46 2.67
N VAL A 79 12.02 -4.88 3.29
CA VAL A 79 11.98 -5.43 4.64
C VAL A 79 11.34 -6.81 4.52
N GLU A 80 12.02 -7.82 5.07
CA GLU A 80 11.56 -9.22 5.14
C GLU A 80 11.12 -9.57 6.55
#